data_AF-A0A6N8HVP5-F1
#
_entry.id   AF-A0A6N8HVP5-F1
#
_cell.length_a   1.000
_cell.length_b   1.000
_cell.length_c   1.000
_cell.angle_alpha   90.00
_cell.angle_beta   90.00
_cell.angle_gamma   90.00
#
_symmetry.space_group_name_H-M   'P 1'
#
loop_
_entity.id
_entity.type
_entity.pdbx_description
1 polymer ?
#
loop_
_entity_poly.entity_id
_entity_poly.type
_entity_poly.pdbx_seq_one_letter_code
_entity_poly.pdbx_strand_id
1 'polypeptide(L)'
;MGKIPSLEEAQKLLEEYNKDPFHLHHGKVVSGVMGYFAQEYDPENVEFWKAVGLLHDLDFEQFPEQHCIKEQEIMRERGIDEKLIHAVVSHGYGLTVDVKPEHIMEKILFATDELTGLIGAVALMHPSKSVSDMQLKSVKKKFKTPAFAAGCSRDVILKGADMLGWSLDDLMSRTIDAMKSLVGTMEI
;
A
#
# COMPACT_ATOMS: atom_id res chain seq x y z
N MET A 1 26.49 -0.44 0.38
CA MET A 1 25.18 -0.14 -0.22
C MET A 1 24.51 -1.47 -0.48
N GLY A 2 23.25 -1.61 -0.05
CA GLY A 2 22.48 -2.81 -0.32
C GLY A 2 21.95 -2.77 -1.76
N LYS A 3 21.25 -3.84 -2.14
CA LYS A 3 20.64 -3.94 -3.46
C LYS A 3 19.21 -3.38 -3.43
N ILE A 4 18.80 -2.69 -4.48
CA ILE A 4 17.38 -2.48 -4.80
C ILE A 4 16.96 -3.61 -5.76
N PRO A 5 16.02 -4.48 -5.38
CA PRO A 5 15.57 -5.55 -6.27
C PRO A 5 14.81 -4.98 -7.46
N SER A 6 14.88 -5.66 -8.60
CA SER A 6 13.92 -5.41 -9.69
C SER A 6 12.51 -5.82 -9.25
N LEU A 7 11.46 -5.38 -9.95
CA LEU A 7 10.09 -5.82 -9.62
C LEU A 7 9.89 -7.33 -9.74
N GLU A 8 10.58 -7.99 -10.67
CA GLU A 8 10.53 -9.45 -10.78
C GLU A 8 11.20 -10.13 -9.58
N GLU A 9 12.30 -9.58 -9.07
CA GLU A 9 12.98 -10.09 -7.88
C GLU A 9 12.16 -9.83 -6.62
N ALA A 10 11.54 -8.65 -6.51
CA ALA A 10 10.63 -8.30 -5.43
C ALA A 10 9.38 -9.20 -5.43
N GLN A 11 8.79 -9.48 -6.60
CA GLN A 11 7.65 -10.39 -6.72
C GLN A 11 8.02 -11.81 -6.26
N LYS A 12 9.17 -12.34 -6.68
CA LYS A 12 9.64 -13.66 -6.23
C LYS A 12 9.85 -13.70 -4.72
N LEU A 13 10.45 -12.65 -4.16
CA LEU A 13 10.64 -12.52 -2.71
C LEU A 13 9.29 -12.49 -1.98
N LEU A 14 8.34 -11.68 -2.44
CA LEU A 14 6.99 -11.62 -1.86
C LEU A 14 6.32 -13.00 -1.87
N GLU A 15 6.41 -13.72 -2.98
CA GLU A 15 5.85 -15.06 -3.14
C GLU A 15 6.52 -16.12 -2.26
N GLU A 16 7.72 -15.88 -1.73
CA GLU A 16 8.33 -16.80 -0.76
C GLU A 16 7.60 -16.75 0.59
N TYR A 17 7.13 -15.57 1.00
CA TYR A 17 6.53 -15.34 2.31
C TYR A 17 5.01 -15.30 2.31
N ASN A 18 4.39 -14.86 1.21
CA ASN A 18 2.94 -14.82 1.03
C ASN A 18 2.48 -15.84 -0.02
N LYS A 19 1.48 -16.66 0.30
CA LYS A 19 0.87 -17.69 -0.57
C LYS A 19 -0.61 -17.42 -0.82
N ASP A 20 -1.30 -16.69 0.04
CA ASP A 20 -2.70 -16.32 -0.17
C ASP A 20 -2.79 -15.38 -1.38
N PRO A 21 -3.62 -15.71 -2.40
CA PRO A 21 -3.86 -14.82 -3.52
C PRO A 21 -4.28 -13.41 -3.12
N PHE A 22 -4.95 -13.25 -1.97
CA PHE A 22 -5.33 -11.94 -1.44
C PHE A 22 -4.11 -11.08 -1.11
N HIS A 23 -3.14 -11.60 -0.35
CA HIS A 23 -1.93 -10.84 0.02
C HIS A 23 -1.06 -10.50 -1.20
N LEU A 24 -0.90 -11.46 -2.11
CA LEU A 24 -0.18 -11.24 -3.36
C LEU A 24 -0.87 -10.20 -4.25
N HIS A 25 -2.19 -10.19 -4.26
CA HIS A 25 -2.97 -9.21 -5.00
C HIS A 25 -2.90 -7.82 -4.36
N HIS A 26 -3.05 -7.73 -3.04
CA HIS A 26 -2.91 -6.47 -2.29
C HIS A 26 -1.57 -5.80 -2.53
N GLY A 27 -0.45 -6.53 -2.41
CA GLY A 27 0.88 -5.99 -2.72
C GLY A 27 0.99 -5.45 -4.16
N LYS A 28 0.36 -6.10 -5.15
CA LYS A 28 0.33 -5.60 -6.54
C LYS A 28 -0.51 -4.33 -6.70
N VAL A 29 -1.65 -4.24 -6.00
CA VAL A 29 -2.49 -3.04 -5.99
C VAL A 29 -1.72 -1.86 -5.40
N VAL A 30 -1.13 -2.03 -4.22
CA VAL A 30 -0.33 -0.98 -3.56
C VAL A 30 0.88 -0.60 -4.43
N SER A 31 1.57 -1.57 -5.02
CA SER A 31 2.64 -1.32 -6.00
C SER A 31 2.19 -0.43 -7.16
N GLY A 32 1.03 -0.72 -7.75
CA GLY A 32 0.46 0.07 -8.84
C GLY A 32 0.07 1.49 -8.41
N VAL A 33 -0.56 1.63 -7.23
CA VAL A 33 -0.92 2.92 -6.65
C VAL A 33 0.32 3.77 -6.37
N MET A 34 1.36 3.18 -5.79
CA MET A 34 2.65 3.84 -5.59
C MET A 34 3.28 4.29 -6.91
N GLY A 35 3.25 3.43 -7.93
CA GLY A 35 3.72 3.76 -9.28
C GLY A 35 2.94 4.91 -9.93
N TYR A 36 1.63 5.01 -9.70
CA TYR A 36 0.80 6.12 -10.18
C TYR A 36 1.23 7.45 -9.55
N PHE A 37 1.36 7.50 -8.22
CA PHE A 37 1.78 8.72 -7.53
C PHE A 37 3.23 9.11 -7.85
N ALA A 38 4.11 8.14 -8.08
CA ALA A 38 5.49 8.40 -8.47
C ALA A 38 5.58 9.22 -9.77
N GLN A 39 4.66 9.06 -10.71
CA GLN A 39 4.67 9.85 -11.96
C GLN A 39 4.57 11.36 -11.71
N GLU A 40 3.88 11.76 -10.63
CA GLU A 40 3.72 13.16 -10.24
C GLU A 40 4.86 13.64 -9.36
N TYR A 41 5.27 12.83 -8.37
CA TYR A 41 6.17 13.27 -7.31
C TYR A 41 7.65 12.93 -7.55
N ASP A 42 7.94 11.87 -8.31
CA ASP A 42 9.28 11.31 -8.48
C ASP A 42 9.39 10.42 -9.74
N PRO A 43 9.21 11.00 -10.94
CA PRO A 43 9.08 10.23 -12.18
C PRO A 43 10.34 9.45 -12.57
N GLU A 44 11.50 9.80 -12.01
CA GLU A 44 12.77 9.10 -12.25
C GLU A 44 12.89 7.82 -11.40
N ASN A 45 12.11 7.66 -10.33
CA ASN A 45 12.20 6.54 -9.38
C ASN A 45 10.91 5.72 -9.28
N VAL A 46 10.07 5.71 -10.33
CA VAL A 46 8.81 4.95 -10.37
C VAL A 46 8.98 3.48 -9.97
N GLU A 47 10.04 2.83 -10.45
CA GLU A 47 10.29 1.41 -10.14
C GLU A 47 10.65 1.19 -8.67
N PHE A 48 11.31 2.15 -8.02
CA PHE A 48 11.57 2.10 -6.58
C PHE A 48 10.27 2.22 -5.78
N TRP A 49 9.39 3.16 -6.14
CA TRP A 49 8.07 3.31 -5.50
C TRP A 49 7.21 2.07 -5.65
N LYS A 50 7.20 1.46 -6.84
CA LYS A 50 6.51 0.18 -7.07
C LYS A 50 7.10 -0.95 -6.24
N ALA A 51 8.43 -1.03 -6.09
CA ALA A 51 9.07 -2.03 -5.24
C ALA A 51 8.70 -1.86 -3.77
N VAL A 52 8.63 -0.62 -3.27
CA VAL A 52 8.14 -0.30 -1.93
C VAL A 52 6.71 -0.81 -1.75
N GLY A 53 5.79 -0.43 -2.63
CA GLY A 53 4.39 -0.86 -2.52
C GLY A 53 4.22 -2.38 -2.66
N LEU A 54 5.04 -3.04 -3.48
CA LEU A 54 4.98 -4.49 -3.65
C LEU A 54 5.45 -5.25 -2.40
N LEU A 55 6.46 -4.72 -1.71
CA LEU A 55 7.10 -5.41 -0.60
C LEU A 55 6.57 -5.01 0.77
N HIS A 56 5.76 -3.95 0.92
CA HIS A 56 5.34 -3.45 2.24
C HIS A 56 4.77 -4.51 3.21
N ASP A 57 4.08 -5.52 2.68
CA ASP A 57 3.50 -6.62 3.48
C ASP A 57 4.31 -7.93 3.37
N LEU A 58 5.62 -7.85 3.11
CA LEU A 58 6.46 -9.02 2.83
C LEU A 58 6.36 -10.08 3.94
N ASP A 59 6.28 -9.67 5.20
CA ASP A 59 6.25 -10.59 6.34
C ASP A 59 4.83 -10.96 6.81
N PHE A 60 3.77 -10.33 6.26
CA PHE A 60 2.46 -10.29 6.88
C PHE A 60 1.81 -11.67 7.07
N GLU A 61 1.77 -12.52 6.02
CA GLU A 61 1.10 -13.82 6.11
C GLU A 61 1.75 -14.79 7.11
N GLN A 62 3.09 -14.80 7.18
CA GLN A 62 3.83 -15.72 8.07
C GLN A 62 4.08 -15.16 9.47
N PHE A 63 4.16 -13.84 9.59
CA PHE A 63 4.57 -13.16 10.83
C PHE A 63 3.65 -11.97 11.19
N PRO A 64 2.31 -12.14 11.21
CA PRO A 64 1.39 -11.03 11.40
C PRO A 64 1.56 -10.32 12.76
N GLU A 65 1.96 -11.04 13.81
CA GLU A 65 2.23 -10.47 15.15
C GLU A 65 3.55 -9.70 15.24
N GLN A 66 4.43 -9.87 14.26
CA GLN A 66 5.76 -9.23 14.17
C GLN A 66 5.89 -8.39 12.90
N HIS A 67 4.76 -8.03 12.29
CA HIS A 67 4.70 -7.30 11.04
C HIS A 67 5.53 -6.00 11.09
N CYS A 68 6.23 -5.67 10.02
CA CYS A 68 7.26 -4.61 9.92
C CYS A 68 8.53 -4.82 10.78
N ILE A 69 8.53 -5.66 11.81
CA ILE A 69 9.75 -6.02 12.56
C ILE A 69 10.46 -7.13 11.80
N LYS A 70 9.73 -8.19 11.46
CA LYS A 70 10.29 -9.35 10.77
C LYS A 70 10.68 -9.04 9.33
N GLU A 71 9.93 -8.17 8.68
CA GLU A 71 10.24 -7.63 7.36
C GLU A 71 11.66 -7.04 7.30
N GLN A 72 12.05 -6.24 8.30
CA GLN A 72 13.40 -5.66 8.33
C GLN A 72 14.48 -6.73 8.44
N GLU A 73 14.28 -7.76 9.28
CA GLU A 73 15.22 -8.88 9.41
C GLU A 73 15.37 -9.60 8.06
N ILE A 74 14.24 -9.96 7.44
CA ILE A 74 14.20 -10.66 6.16
C ILE A 74 14.95 -9.85 5.09
N MET A 75 14.64 -8.56 4.97
CA MET A 75 15.24 -7.72 3.93
C MET A 75 16.74 -7.49 4.15
N ARG A 76 17.18 -7.31 5.40
CA ARG A 76 18.62 -7.21 5.74
C ARG A 76 19.38 -8.49 5.42
N GLU A 77 18.80 -9.66 5.74
CA GLU A 77 19.39 -10.96 5.40
C GLU A 77 19.54 -11.17 3.88
N ARG A 78 18.65 -10.58 3.09
CA ARG A 78 18.70 -10.57 1.61
C ARG A 78 19.65 -9.50 1.04
N GLY A 79 20.29 -8.70 1.89
CA GLY A 79 21.18 -7.62 1.48
C GLY A 79 20.46 -6.47 0.77
N ILE A 80 19.18 -6.26 1.06
CA ILE A 80 18.40 -5.15 0.51
C ILE A 80 18.87 -3.82 1.13
N ASP A 81 18.85 -2.75 0.33
CA ASP A 81 19.28 -1.43 0.79
C ASP A 81 18.39 -0.87 1.90
N GLU A 82 19.00 -0.30 2.95
CA GLU A 82 18.28 0.26 4.11
C GLU A 82 17.28 1.36 3.72
N LYS A 83 17.47 2.06 2.60
CA LYS A 83 16.48 3.02 2.11
C LYS A 83 15.16 2.35 1.74
N LEU A 84 15.22 1.18 1.11
CA LEU A 84 14.02 0.42 0.77
C LEU A 84 13.38 -0.15 2.03
N ILE A 85 14.20 -0.67 2.95
CA ILE A 85 13.74 -1.23 4.24
C ILE A 85 13.01 -0.16 5.06
N HIS A 86 13.61 1.03 5.23
CA HIS A 86 12.97 2.15 5.90
C HIS A 86 11.63 2.52 5.24
N ALA A 87 11.64 2.64 3.92
CA ALA A 87 10.47 3.02 3.16
C ALA A 87 9.30 2.05 3.36
N VAL A 88 9.55 0.75 3.21
CA VAL A 88 8.50 -0.26 3.39
C VAL A 88 7.97 -0.24 4.81
N VAL A 89 8.81 -0.36 5.83
CA VAL A 89 8.32 -0.54 7.21
C VAL A 89 7.71 0.72 7.82
N SER A 90 7.92 1.88 7.20
CA SER A 90 7.32 3.14 7.65
C SER A 90 5.78 3.12 7.64
N HIS A 91 5.14 2.23 6.88
CA HIS A 91 3.68 2.07 6.91
C HIS A 91 3.17 1.54 8.27
N GLY A 92 4.00 0.79 9.00
CA GLY A 92 3.70 0.31 10.36
C GLY A 92 3.87 1.34 11.47
N TYR A 93 4.12 2.63 11.13
CA TYR A 93 4.42 3.68 12.10
C TYR A 93 3.31 3.88 13.14
N GLY A 94 3.68 3.74 14.41
CA GLY A 94 2.76 3.90 15.54
C GLY A 94 1.77 2.75 15.69
N LEU A 95 1.96 1.65 14.96
CA LEU A 95 1.22 0.39 15.08
C LEU A 95 2.16 -0.74 15.54
N THR A 96 3.20 -1.00 14.76
CA THR A 96 4.12 -2.13 14.95
C THR A 96 5.57 -1.67 15.09
N VAL A 97 5.93 -0.50 14.53
CA VAL A 97 7.27 0.07 14.58
C VAL A 97 7.24 1.59 14.83
N ASP A 98 8.36 2.14 15.30
CA ASP A 98 8.58 3.59 15.49
C ASP A 98 9.44 4.18 14.35
N VAL A 99 9.16 3.76 13.11
CA VAL A 99 9.82 4.26 11.89
C VAL A 99 8.87 5.23 11.20
N LYS A 100 9.12 6.52 11.31
CA LYS A 100 8.19 7.55 10.84
C LYS A 100 8.28 7.75 9.32
N PRO A 101 7.15 7.93 8.61
CA PRO A 101 7.16 8.42 7.23
C PRO A 101 7.73 9.85 7.15
N GLU A 102 8.92 9.98 6.57
CA GLU A 102 9.61 11.27 6.43
C GLU A 102 9.44 11.84 5.02
N HIS A 103 9.58 10.97 4.02
CA HIS A 103 9.48 11.33 2.61
C HIS A 103 8.05 11.31 2.08
N ILE A 104 7.79 12.02 0.97
CA ILE A 104 6.46 12.07 0.35
C ILE A 104 5.96 10.68 -0.04
N MET A 105 6.85 9.84 -0.57
CA MET A 105 6.58 8.46 -0.96
C MET A 105 6.08 7.63 0.24
N GLU A 106 6.78 7.69 1.36
CA GLU A 106 6.46 6.95 2.59
C GLU A 106 5.10 7.39 3.17
N LYS A 107 4.82 8.70 3.12
CA LYS A 107 3.53 9.24 3.55
C LYS A 107 2.39 8.78 2.64
N ILE A 108 2.64 8.67 1.33
CA ILE A 108 1.67 8.12 0.38
C ILE A 108 1.44 6.64 0.66
N LEU A 109 2.50 5.84 0.87
CA LEU A 109 2.36 4.43 1.26
C LEU A 109 1.48 4.30 2.51
N PHE A 110 1.87 4.98 3.59
CA PHE A 110 1.14 4.99 4.87
C PHE A 110 -0.33 5.39 4.71
N ALA A 111 -0.62 6.42 3.90
CA ALA A 111 -1.98 6.91 3.72
C ALA A 111 -2.85 6.02 2.82
N THR A 112 -2.22 5.28 1.89
CA THR A 112 -2.95 4.59 0.83
C THR A 112 -3.07 3.09 1.03
N ASP A 113 -2.18 2.45 1.77
CA ASP A 113 -2.20 1.00 2.04
C ASP A 113 -3.60 0.53 2.51
N GLU A 114 -3.99 0.86 3.74
CA GLU A 114 -5.30 0.42 4.24
C GLU A 114 -6.49 0.99 3.46
N LEU A 115 -6.32 2.16 2.86
CA LEU A 115 -7.36 2.79 2.04
C LEU A 115 -7.63 2.01 0.76
N THR A 116 -6.60 1.42 0.13
CA THR A 116 -6.78 0.54 -1.03
C THR A 116 -7.55 -0.73 -0.66
N GLY A 117 -7.26 -1.32 0.50
CA GLY A 117 -8.06 -2.45 1.04
C GLY A 117 -9.53 -2.08 1.26
N LEU A 118 -9.78 -0.89 1.82
CA LEU A 118 -11.15 -0.38 2.01
C LEU A 118 -11.86 -0.16 0.67
N ILE A 119 -11.22 0.50 -0.29
CA ILE A 119 -11.79 0.77 -1.62
C ILE A 119 -12.07 -0.54 -2.37
N GLY A 120 -11.13 -1.50 -2.32
CA GLY A 120 -11.31 -2.83 -2.90
C GLY A 120 -12.51 -3.56 -2.30
N ALA A 121 -12.70 -3.50 -0.98
CA ALA A 121 -13.90 -4.04 -0.34
C ALA A 121 -15.19 -3.35 -0.83
N VAL A 122 -15.16 -2.03 -1.09
CA VAL A 122 -16.31 -1.32 -1.68
C VAL A 122 -16.55 -1.78 -3.12
N ALA A 123 -15.50 -1.99 -3.91
CA ALA A 123 -15.60 -2.47 -5.28
C ALA A 123 -16.31 -3.83 -5.36
N LEU A 124 -15.99 -4.77 -4.46
CA LEU A 124 -16.66 -6.07 -4.38
C LEU A 124 -18.18 -5.99 -4.10
N MET A 125 -18.66 -4.87 -3.57
CA MET A 125 -20.10 -4.62 -3.39
C MET A 125 -20.80 -4.07 -4.62
N HIS A 126 -20.06 -3.52 -5.58
CA HIS A 126 -20.62 -2.99 -6.83
C HIS A 126 -21.00 -4.14 -7.78
N PRO A 127 -22.02 -3.97 -8.64
CA PRO A 127 -22.37 -4.97 -9.65
C PRO A 127 -21.22 -5.30 -10.62
N SER A 128 -20.37 -4.31 -10.91
CA SER A 128 -19.14 -4.45 -11.72
C SER A 128 -18.06 -5.28 -11.03
N LYS A 129 -18.11 -5.39 -9.69
CA LYS A 129 -17.04 -5.92 -8.84
C LYS A 129 -15.67 -5.29 -9.12
N SER A 130 -15.66 -4.00 -9.49
CA SER A 130 -14.47 -3.29 -9.95
C SER A 130 -14.48 -1.83 -9.49
N VAL A 131 -13.30 -1.22 -9.38
CA VAL A 131 -13.16 0.23 -9.15
C VAL A 131 -13.48 1.09 -10.38
N SER A 132 -13.68 0.51 -11.55
CA SER A 132 -13.92 1.24 -12.81
C SER A 132 -15.05 2.27 -12.72
N ASP A 133 -16.16 1.93 -12.07
CA ASP A 133 -17.30 2.83 -11.83
C ASP A 133 -17.29 3.48 -10.43
N MET A 134 -16.21 3.31 -9.66
CA MET A 134 -16.12 3.77 -8.27
C MET A 134 -16.31 5.28 -8.16
N GLN A 135 -17.14 5.67 -7.19
CA GLN A 135 -17.45 7.06 -6.90
C GLN A 135 -17.02 7.39 -5.47
N LEU A 136 -16.45 8.57 -5.26
CA LEU A 136 -16.04 9.06 -3.93
C LEU A 136 -17.14 8.88 -2.87
N LYS A 137 -18.39 9.18 -3.21
CA LYS A 137 -19.54 9.04 -2.30
C LYS A 137 -19.73 7.62 -1.76
N SER A 138 -19.43 6.58 -2.55
CA SER A 138 -19.56 5.18 -2.16
C SER A 138 -18.53 4.83 -1.10
N VAL A 139 -17.28 5.25 -1.33
CA VAL A 139 -16.15 5.06 -0.41
C VAL A 139 -16.41 5.83 0.89
N LYS A 140 -16.78 7.10 0.82
CA LYS A 140 -17.12 7.93 2.00
C LYS A 140 -18.20 7.32 2.87
N LYS A 141 -19.25 6.75 2.26
CA LYS A 141 -20.34 6.09 3.00
C LYS A 141 -19.82 4.88 3.78
N LYS A 142 -18.94 4.09 3.18
CA LYS A 142 -18.38 2.87 3.77
C LYS A 142 -17.28 3.15 4.78
N PHE A 143 -16.47 4.18 4.56
CA PHE A 143 -15.50 4.68 5.52
C PHE A 143 -16.13 4.98 6.89
N LYS A 144 -17.31 5.62 6.89
CA LYS A 144 -18.09 5.96 8.10
C LYS A 144 -18.75 4.76 8.79
N THR A 145 -18.63 3.55 8.24
CA THR A 145 -19.19 2.32 8.83
C THR A 145 -18.03 1.51 9.43
N PRO A 146 -17.76 1.57 10.74
CA PRO A 146 -16.55 0.96 11.32
C PRO A 146 -16.47 -0.56 11.12
N ALA A 147 -17.62 -1.25 11.12
CA ALA A 147 -17.67 -2.70 10.93
C ALA A 147 -17.38 -3.16 9.50
N PHE A 148 -17.44 -2.26 8.51
CA PHE A 148 -17.15 -2.61 7.13
C PHE A 148 -15.63 -2.63 6.92
N ALA A 149 -15.05 -3.66 6.30
CA ALA A 149 -13.59 -3.75 6.14
C ALA A 149 -12.85 -3.40 7.45
N ALA A 150 -13.24 -4.06 8.56
CA ALA A 150 -12.81 -3.71 9.91
C ALA A 150 -11.29 -3.83 10.13
N GLY A 151 -10.58 -4.54 9.24
CA GLY A 151 -9.12 -4.61 9.22
C GLY A 151 -8.42 -3.35 8.72
N CYS A 152 -9.12 -2.43 8.06
CA CYS A 152 -8.54 -1.15 7.62
C CYS A 152 -8.73 -0.09 8.71
N SER A 153 -7.69 0.39 9.36
CA SER A 153 -7.76 1.43 10.38
C SER A 153 -8.14 2.82 9.83
N ARG A 154 -9.26 3.34 10.33
CA ARG A 154 -9.72 4.69 9.96
C ARG A 154 -8.76 5.75 10.49
N ASP A 155 -8.16 5.49 11.63
CA ASP A 155 -7.24 6.41 12.29
C ASP A 155 -5.93 6.53 11.52
N VAL A 156 -5.44 5.43 10.93
CA VAL A 156 -4.24 5.43 10.07
C VAL A 156 -4.52 6.21 8.79
N ILE A 157 -5.64 5.96 8.12
CA ILE A 157 -6.03 6.71 6.92
C ILE A 157 -6.16 8.21 7.20
N LEU A 158 -6.78 8.59 8.33
CA LEU A 158 -6.89 10.00 8.75
C LEU A 158 -5.53 10.63 9.03
N LYS A 159 -4.66 9.95 9.80
CA LYS A 159 -3.29 10.41 10.06
C LYS A 159 -2.50 10.56 8.77
N GLY A 160 -2.66 9.63 7.81
CA GLY A 160 -2.02 9.71 6.50
C GLY A 160 -2.45 10.94 5.71
N ALA A 161 -3.75 11.25 5.69
CA ALA A 161 -4.25 12.48 5.09
C ALA A 161 -3.63 13.73 5.74
N ASP A 162 -3.58 13.77 7.08
CA ASP A 162 -2.98 14.87 7.84
C ASP A 162 -1.47 15.02 7.54
N MET A 163 -0.71 13.92 7.47
CA MET A 163 0.72 13.93 7.14
C MET A 163 1.00 14.48 5.73
N LEU A 164 0.08 14.25 4.80
CA LEU A 164 0.14 14.76 3.43
C LEU A 164 -0.38 16.21 3.31
N GLY A 165 -1.07 16.71 4.34
CA GLY A 165 -1.78 17.98 4.29
C GLY A 165 -2.96 17.95 3.31
N TRP A 166 -3.54 16.77 3.05
CA TRP A 166 -4.67 16.58 2.15
C TRP A 166 -5.96 16.45 2.94
N SER A 167 -7.08 16.88 2.34
CA SER A 167 -8.37 16.51 2.90
C SER A 167 -8.59 15.00 2.71
N LEU A 168 -9.43 14.40 3.56
CA LEU A 168 -9.84 13.00 3.40
C LEU A 168 -10.49 12.75 2.03
N ASP A 169 -11.23 13.74 1.50
CA ASP A 169 -11.86 13.66 0.19
C ASP A 169 -10.83 13.65 -0.93
N ASP A 170 -9.75 14.45 -0.81
CA ASP A 170 -8.65 14.46 -1.77
C ASP A 170 -7.89 13.14 -1.74
N LEU A 171 -7.54 12.63 -0.55
CA LEU A 171 -6.89 11.33 -0.39
C LEU A 171 -7.72 10.22 -1.05
N MET A 172 -9.00 10.12 -0.69
CA MET A 172 -9.90 9.12 -1.28
C MET A 172 -10.03 9.26 -2.80
N SER A 173 -10.19 10.47 -3.31
CA SER A 173 -10.35 10.68 -4.76
C SER A 173 -9.10 10.28 -5.53
N ARG A 174 -7.93 10.67 -5.04
CA ARG A 174 -6.65 10.36 -5.69
C ARG A 174 -6.32 8.87 -5.61
N THR A 175 -6.62 8.21 -4.49
CA THR A 175 -6.46 6.74 -4.40
C THR A 175 -7.43 6.00 -5.32
N ILE A 176 -8.68 6.47 -5.47
CA ILE A 176 -9.63 5.92 -6.45
C ILE A 176 -9.08 6.07 -7.87
N ASP A 177 -8.56 7.25 -8.23
CA ASP A 177 -8.01 7.49 -9.57
C ASP A 177 -6.76 6.63 -9.83
N ALA A 178 -5.89 6.49 -8.83
CA ALA A 178 -4.74 5.59 -8.88
C ALA A 178 -5.18 4.13 -9.12
N MET A 179 -6.14 3.62 -8.35
CA MET A 179 -6.67 2.26 -8.52
C MET A 179 -7.37 2.07 -9.87
N LYS A 180 -8.13 3.08 -10.35
CA LYS A 180 -8.75 3.05 -11.69
C LYS A 180 -7.72 2.97 -12.82
N SER A 181 -6.56 3.59 -12.65
CA SER A 181 -5.48 3.50 -13.65
C SER A 181 -4.95 2.08 -13.85
N LEU A 182 -5.20 1.17 -12.90
CA LEU A 182 -4.80 -0.23 -12.95
C LEU A 182 -5.82 -1.12 -13.67
N VAL A 183 -7.04 -0.63 -13.91
CA VAL A 183 -8.09 -1.38 -14.63
C VAL A 183 -7.59 -1.76 -16.03
N GLY A 184 -7.72 -3.03 -16.39
CA GLY A 184 -7.22 -3.58 -17.66
C GLY A 184 -5.77 -4.08 -17.60
N THR A 185 -5.04 -3.75 -16.53
CA THR A 185 -3.73 -4.36 -16.21
C THR A 185 -3.84 -5.46 -15.15
N MET A 186 -4.84 -5.34 -14.26
CA MET A 186 -5.22 -6.34 -13.26
C MET A 186 -6.72 -6.21 -12.92
N GLU A 187 -7.27 -7.23 -12.27
CA GLU A 187 -8.64 -7.19 -11.74
C GLU A 187 -8.67 -6.34 -10.47
N ILE A 188 -9.40 -5.22 -10.48
CA ILE A 188 -9.51 -4.27 -9.37
C ILE A 188 -10.82 -3.51 -9.43
#